data_AF-A0A8K0D3L6-F1
#
_entry.id   AF-A0A8K0D3L6-F1
#
_cell.length_a   1.000
_cell.length_b   1.000
_cell.length_c   1.000
_cell.angle_alpha   90.00
_cell.angle_beta   90.00
_cell.angle_gamma   90.00
#
_symmetry.space_group_name_H-M   'P 1'
#
loop_
_entity.id
_entity.type
_entity.pdbx_description
1 polymer ?
#
loop_
_entity_poly.entity_id
_entity_poly.type
_entity_poly.pdbx_seq_one_letter_code
_entity_poly.pdbx_strand_id
1 'polypeptide(L)'
;MKFVIFFGLYLVCVILNVGGGDTEETFQCVSGIAYQENECNHCWCISDGSLACTLMLCGSDQHSKLRNCTVGSKWKRDCDQCWCVKNKGTICTLKCGEKDSSSPL
;
A
#
# COMPACT_ATOMS: atom_id res chain seq x y z
N MET A 1 -42.49 41.24 -20.44
CA MET A 1 -41.24 41.51 -21.18
C MET A 1 -40.30 40.34 -20.90
N LYS A 2 -40.36 39.28 -21.73
CA LYS A 2 -39.37 38.89 -22.76
C LYS A 2 -37.98 38.60 -22.17
N PHE A 3 -37.67 37.30 -21.96
CA PHE A 3 -36.67 36.49 -22.69
C PHE A 3 -35.24 37.05 -22.48
N VAL A 4 -34.22 36.29 -22.04
CA VAL A 4 -33.70 35.14 -22.78
C VAL A 4 -32.91 34.14 -21.92
N ILE A 5 -33.23 32.86 -22.10
CA ILE A 5 -32.32 31.72 -21.89
C ILE A 5 -31.38 31.70 -23.10
N PHE A 6 -30.14 32.15 -22.95
CA PHE A 6 -29.08 31.89 -23.95
C PHE A 6 -28.05 30.94 -23.35
N PHE A 7 -28.07 29.72 -23.87
CA PHE A 7 -27.00 28.74 -23.83
C PHE A 7 -25.67 29.37 -24.26
N GLY A 8 -24.59 29.13 -23.50
CA GLY A 8 -23.23 29.33 -24.02
C GLY A 8 -22.20 29.80 -22.99
N LEU A 9 -21.42 28.83 -22.48
CA LEU A 9 -20.04 28.97 -22.02
C LEU A 9 -19.79 29.76 -20.72
N TYR A 10 -19.78 29.00 -19.62
CA TYR A 10 -18.58 28.86 -18.76
C TYR A 10 -17.93 30.16 -18.30
N LEU A 11 -18.33 30.77 -17.16
CA LEU A 11 -17.43 31.62 -16.36
C LEU A 11 -17.99 32.20 -15.05
N VAL A 12 -18.76 31.44 -14.27
CA VAL A 12 -18.78 31.73 -12.83
C VAL A 12 -18.78 30.42 -12.09
N CYS A 13 -17.60 30.05 -11.58
CA CYS A 13 -17.35 28.98 -10.63
C CYS A 13 -18.51 28.86 -9.64
N VAL A 14 -19.43 27.93 -9.89
CA VAL A 14 -20.28 27.39 -8.84
C VAL A 14 -19.30 26.73 -7.88
N ILE A 15 -19.13 27.44 -6.78
CA ILE A 15 -18.15 27.29 -5.73
C ILE A 15 -17.96 25.81 -5.42
N LEU A 16 -16.75 25.34 -5.73
CA LEU A 16 -16.21 24.03 -5.43
C LEU A 16 -16.41 23.73 -3.93
N ASN A 17 -17.49 23.02 -3.60
CA ASN A 17 -17.52 22.15 -2.42
C ASN A 17 -17.34 20.70 -2.88
N VAL A 18 -16.32 20.47 -3.70
CA VAL A 18 -15.78 19.12 -3.86
C VAL A 18 -14.88 18.92 -2.67
N GLY A 19 -15.38 18.20 -1.66
CA GLY A 19 -14.60 17.82 -0.50
C GLY A 19 -13.28 17.21 -0.95
N GLY A 20 -12.18 17.84 -0.55
CA GLY A 20 -10.85 17.22 -0.59
C GLY A 20 -10.82 16.11 0.45
N GLY A 21 -11.43 14.98 0.13
CA GLY A 21 -11.10 13.73 0.80
C GLY A 21 -9.71 13.37 0.32
N ASP A 22 -8.72 13.51 1.21
CA ASP A 22 -7.44 12.83 1.03
C ASP A 22 -7.78 11.36 0.84
N THR A 23 -7.69 10.87 -0.39
CA THR A 23 -7.79 9.43 -0.65
C THR A 23 -6.55 8.84 0.00
N GLU A 24 -6.66 8.44 1.26
CA GLU A 24 -5.66 7.60 1.93
C GLU A 24 -5.53 6.37 1.04
N GLU A 25 -4.45 6.30 0.24
CA GLU A 25 -4.18 5.14 -0.58
C GLU A 25 -3.84 3.97 0.35
N THR A 26 -4.88 3.29 0.81
CA THR A 26 -4.77 2.10 1.63
C THR A 26 -4.13 1.00 0.79
N PHE A 27 -3.11 0.35 1.35
CA PHE A 27 -2.50 -0.80 0.72
C PHE A 27 -3.56 -1.90 0.49
N GLN A 28 -3.61 -2.42 -0.73
CA GLN A 28 -4.43 -3.56 -1.14
C GLN A 28 -3.51 -4.62 -1.74
N CYS A 29 -3.61 -5.86 -1.27
CA CYS A 29 -2.83 -6.94 -1.87
C CYS A 29 -3.47 -7.41 -3.19
N VAL A 30 -2.69 -8.14 -3.97
CA VAL A 30 -3.10 -8.71 -5.25
C VAL A 30 -3.09 -10.23 -5.14
N SER A 31 -4.21 -10.87 -5.48
CA SER A 31 -4.33 -12.32 -5.54
C SER A 31 -3.27 -12.94 -6.45
N GLY A 32 -2.70 -14.08 -6.04
CA GLY A 32 -1.63 -14.76 -6.75
C GLY A 32 -0.23 -14.17 -6.53
N ILE A 33 -0.09 -13.06 -5.80
CA ILE A 33 1.20 -12.53 -5.36
C ILE A 33 1.48 -13.00 -3.93
N ALA A 34 2.68 -13.53 -3.71
CA ALA A 34 3.18 -13.84 -2.38
C ALA A 34 3.76 -12.59 -1.71
N TYR A 35 3.53 -12.46 -0.41
CA TYR A 35 3.98 -11.32 0.38
C TYR A 35 4.75 -11.78 1.62
N GLN A 36 5.59 -10.89 2.16
CA GLN A 36 6.27 -11.06 3.43
C GLN A 36 6.09 -9.83 4.30
N GLU A 37 5.68 -10.05 5.55
CA GLU A 37 5.55 -9.03 6.58
C GLU A 37 6.83 -8.96 7.41
N ASN A 38 7.45 -7.77 7.43
CA ASN A 38 8.59 -7.41 8.26
C ASN A 38 9.75 -8.42 8.19
N GLU A 39 10.03 -8.93 6.98
CA GLU A 39 11.05 -9.97 6.72
C GLU A 39 10.91 -11.22 7.63
N CYS A 40 9.67 -11.53 8.04
CA CYS A 40 9.38 -12.63 8.93
C CYS A 40 8.18 -13.42 8.41
N ASN A 41 6.95 -12.94 8.63
CA ASN A 41 5.75 -13.71 8.33
C ASN A 41 5.46 -13.82 6.83
N HIS A 42 5.15 -15.02 6.35
CA HIS A 42 4.66 -15.22 5.00
C HIS A 42 3.18 -14.88 4.95
N CYS A 43 2.79 -14.16 3.91
CA CYS A 43 1.43 -13.68 3.75
C CYS A 43 0.88 -13.96 2.36
N TRP A 44 -0.44 -14.10 2.29
CA TRP A 44 -1.19 -14.25 1.05
C TRP A 44 -2.40 -13.33 1.05
N CYS A 45 -2.83 -12.97 -0.15
CA CYS A 45 -4.01 -12.16 -0.34
C CYS A 45 -5.27 -13.01 -0.20
N ILE A 46 -6.24 -12.54 0.59
CA ILE A 46 -7.57 -13.14 0.70
C ILE A 46 -8.59 -12.34 -0.13
N SER A 47 -9.81 -12.86 -0.26
CA SER A 47 -10.80 -12.42 -1.26
C SER A 47 -11.24 -10.95 -1.16
N ASP A 48 -11.05 -10.31 -0.01
CA ASP A 48 -11.41 -8.91 0.25
C ASP A 48 -10.27 -7.92 -0.02
N GLY A 49 -9.11 -8.39 -0.49
CA GLY A 49 -7.91 -7.55 -0.68
C GLY A 49 -7.06 -7.37 0.58
N SER A 50 -7.42 -8.04 1.68
CA SER A 50 -6.64 -8.06 2.92
C SER A 50 -5.53 -9.12 2.89
N LEU A 51 -4.52 -8.94 3.75
CA LEU A 51 -3.46 -9.92 3.97
C LEU A 51 -3.78 -10.85 5.14
N ALA A 52 -3.70 -12.15 4.89
CA ALA A 52 -3.56 -13.18 5.91
C ALA A 52 -2.09 -13.59 5.99
N CYS A 53 -1.53 -13.67 7.20
CA CYS A 53 -0.12 -13.95 7.44
C CYS A 53 0.05 -15.12 8.41
N THR A 54 1.19 -15.80 8.35
CA THR A 54 1.63 -16.73 9.39
C THR A 54 1.84 -16.00 10.73
N LEU A 55 1.93 -16.75 11.82
CA LEU A 55 2.20 -16.23 13.18
C LEU A 55 3.53 -16.79 13.72
N MET A 56 4.63 -16.48 13.04
CA MET A 56 5.97 -16.88 13.47
C MET A 56 6.48 -15.96 14.58
N LEU A 57 7.37 -16.49 15.43
CA LEU A 57 8.04 -15.71 16.45
C LEU A 57 9.15 -14.87 15.82
N CYS A 58 8.90 -13.57 15.64
CA CYS A 58 9.85 -12.63 15.04
C CYS A 58 10.62 -11.89 16.14
N GLY A 59 11.94 -12.08 16.22
CA GLY A 59 12.76 -11.60 17.34
C GLY A 59 14.00 -10.78 16.98
N SER A 60 14.19 -10.41 15.72
CA SER A 60 15.39 -9.66 15.29
C SER A 60 15.21 -8.14 15.44
N ASP A 61 16.32 -7.43 15.68
CA ASP A 61 16.34 -5.96 15.63
C ASP A 61 15.85 -5.42 14.29
N GLN A 62 16.17 -6.15 13.21
CA GLN A 62 15.74 -5.83 11.86
C GLN A 62 14.20 -5.89 11.73
N HIS A 63 13.57 -6.93 12.27
CA HIS A 63 12.10 -7.02 12.30
C HIS A 63 11.47 -5.81 13.00
N SER A 64 12.05 -5.38 14.12
CA SER A 64 11.58 -4.21 14.88
C SER A 64 11.71 -2.92 14.09
N LYS A 65 12.78 -2.73 13.31
CA LYS A 65 12.94 -1.58 12.41
C LYS A 65 11.89 -1.59 11.29
N LEU A 66 11.64 -2.75 10.70
CA LEU A 66 10.67 -2.92 9.61
C LEU A 66 9.23 -2.69 10.07
N ARG A 67 8.91 -2.98 11.35
CA ARG A 67 7.62 -2.62 11.96
C ARG A 67 7.41 -1.11 12.06
N ASN A 68 8.49 -0.35 12.25
CA ASN A 68 8.48 1.09 12.52
C ASN A 68 8.86 1.92 11.28
N CYS A 69 8.19 1.68 10.16
CA CYS A 69 8.35 2.45 8.92
C CYS A 69 7.38 3.65 8.86
N THR A 70 7.59 4.56 7.91
CA THR A 70 6.67 5.70 7.67
C THR A 70 5.41 5.23 6.94
N VAL A 71 4.27 5.20 7.61
CA VAL A 71 2.99 4.73 7.04
C VAL A 71 2.66 5.42 5.72
N GLY A 72 2.20 4.65 4.73
CA GLY A 72 1.87 5.12 3.39
C GLY A 72 3.05 5.22 2.43
N SER A 73 4.30 5.09 2.92
CA SER A 73 5.47 5.02 2.05
C SER A 73 5.45 3.76 1.18
N LYS A 74 5.95 3.91 -0.05
CA LYS A 74 6.10 2.84 -1.05
C LYS A 74 7.52 2.90 -1.59
N TRP A 75 8.19 1.76 -1.71
CA TRP A 75 9.54 1.69 -2.25
C TRP A 75 9.80 0.34 -2.92
N LYS A 76 10.91 0.26 -3.66
CA LYS A 76 11.38 -0.96 -4.29
C LYS A 76 12.63 -1.44 -3.58
N ARG A 77 12.70 -2.73 -3.26
CA ARG A 77 13.91 -3.41 -2.75
C ARG A 77 14.26 -4.51 -3.74
N ASP A 78 15.35 -4.33 -4.47
CA ASP A 78 15.70 -5.20 -5.59
C ASP A 78 14.54 -5.34 -6.59
N CYS A 79 13.90 -6.51 -6.68
CA CYS A 79 12.75 -6.71 -7.54
C CYS A 79 11.41 -6.69 -6.78
N ASP A 80 11.44 -6.60 -5.45
CA ASP A 80 10.28 -6.59 -4.59
C ASP A 80 9.70 -5.18 -4.45
N GLN A 81 8.38 -5.09 -4.48
CA GLN A 81 7.64 -3.87 -4.15
C GLN A 81 7.29 -3.92 -2.67
N CYS A 82 7.52 -2.83 -1.97
CA CYS A 82 7.31 -2.73 -0.54
C CYS A 82 6.43 -1.54 -0.17
N TRP A 83 5.67 -1.70 0.91
CA TRP A 83 4.77 -0.71 1.47
C TRP A 83 4.91 -0.68 2.98
N CYS A 84 4.74 0.51 3.55
CA CYS A 84 4.52 0.64 4.98
C CYS A 84 3.02 0.73 5.29
N VAL A 85 2.49 -0.31 5.91
CA VAL A 85 1.07 -0.45 6.20
C VAL A 85 0.82 -0.20 7.68
N LYS A 86 -0.17 0.64 7.98
CA LYS A 86 -0.56 0.97 9.37
C LYS A 86 -0.81 -0.31 10.17
N ASN A 87 -0.25 -0.38 11.38
CA ASN A 87 -0.29 -1.51 12.32
C ASN A 87 0.36 -2.83 11.86
N LYS A 88 0.73 -2.98 10.58
CA LYS A 88 1.42 -4.17 10.06
C LYS A 88 2.91 -3.93 9.88
N GLY A 89 3.33 -2.70 9.62
CA GLY A 89 4.72 -2.36 9.30
C GLY A 89 5.03 -2.56 7.82
N THR A 90 6.24 -3.02 7.53
CA THR A 90 6.70 -3.24 6.15
C THR A 90 6.11 -4.52 5.58
N ILE A 91 5.43 -4.40 4.44
CA ILE A 91 4.96 -5.52 3.62
C ILE A 91 5.71 -5.46 2.29
N CYS A 92 6.34 -6.55 1.86
CA CYS A 92 6.97 -6.65 0.54
C CYS A 92 6.38 -7.79 -0.27
N THR A 93 6.34 -7.67 -1.59
CA THR A 93 6.13 -8.84 -2.47
C THR A 93 7.32 -9.78 -2.38
N LEU A 94 7.15 -11.04 -2.79
CA LEU A 94 8.23 -12.01 -2.99
C LEU A 94 8.35 -12.37 -4.48
N LYS A 95 8.76 -11.39 -5.29
CA LYS A 95 8.83 -11.52 -6.76
C LYS A 95 10.13 -12.12 -7.26
N CYS A 96 11.20 -12.05 -6.47
CA CYS A 96 12.52 -12.44 -6.97
C CYS A 96 12.69 -13.96 -7.09
N GLY A 97 11.75 -14.75 -6.54
CA GLY A 97 11.94 -16.19 -6.30
C GLY A 97 12.99 -16.36 -5.20
N GLU A 98 12.63 -17.03 -4.11
CA GLU A 98 13.55 -17.48 -3.05
C GLU A 98 14.77 -16.58 -2.80
N LYS A 99 14.62 -15.57 -1.92
CA LYS A 99 15.79 -15.08 -1.18
C LYS A 99 16.26 -16.23 -0.30
N ASP A 100 17.13 -17.06 -0.88
CA ASP A 100 17.94 -18.01 -0.17
C ASP A 100 18.59 -17.26 1.00
N SER A 101 18.51 -17.84 2.19
CA SER A 101 18.86 -17.19 3.46
C SER A 101 20.38 -17.11 3.65
N SER A 102 21.15 -16.92 2.57
CA SER A 102 22.57 -17.25 2.50
C SER A 102 23.33 -16.40 1.48
N SER A 103 23.37 -15.08 1.66
CA SER A 103 24.46 -14.30 1.05
C SER A 103 25.06 -13.28 2.03
N PRO A 104 25.99 -13.72 2.89
CA PRO A 104 27.16 -12.96 3.23
C PRO A 104 28.24 -13.19 2.16
N LEU A 105 28.70 -12.12 1.51
CA LEU A 105 30.09 -11.98 1.05
C LEU A 105 30.60 -10.61 1.47
#